data_AF-A0A3D4CPG4-F1
#
_entry.id   AF-A0A3D4CPG4-F1
#
_cell.length_a   1.000
_cell.length_b   1.000
_cell.length_c   1.000
_cell.angle_alpha   90.00
_cell.angle_beta   90.00
_cell.angle_gamma   90.00
#
_symmetry.space_group_name_H-M   'P 1'
#
loop_
_entity.id
_entity.type
_entity.pdbx_description
1 polymer ?
#
loop_
_entity_poly.entity_id
_entity_poly.type
_entity_poly.pdbx_seq_one_letter_code
_entity_poly.pdbx_strand_id
1 'polypeptide(L)' 'MGKYYRINQNIRYPEVRVVDEDGKQLGIMTTK' A
#
# COMPACT_ATOMS: atom_id res chain seq x y z
N MET A 1 10.43 20.10 -0.60
CA MET A 1 10.35 19.01 -1.59
C MET A 1 9.65 17.83 -0.93
N GLY A 2 8.39 17.53 -1.27
CA GLY A 2 7.64 16.44 -0.64
C GLY A 2 8.05 15.07 -1.20
N LYS A 3 8.00 14.02 -0.37
CA LYS A 3 8.16 12.64 -0.85
C LYS A 3 6.94 12.29 -1.71
N TYR A 4 7.18 11.75 -2.90
CA TYR A 4 6.14 11.28 -3.80
C TYR A 4 5.83 9.80 -3.52
N TYR A 5 4.56 9.48 -3.32
CA TYR A 5 4.09 8.11 -3.10
C TYR A 5 3.16 7.69 -4.24
N ARG A 6 3.26 6.43 -4.65
CA ARG A 6 2.30 5.82 -5.57
C ARG A 6 1.05 5.44 -4.78
N ILE A 7 -0.10 5.90 -5.25
CA ILE A 7 -1.40 5.63 -4.63
C ILE A 7 -2.24 4.73 -5.53
N ASN A 8 -2.97 3.80 -4.91
CA ASN A 8 -4.00 2.97 -5.54
C ASN A 8 -3.54 2.34 -6.87
N GLN A 9 -4.18 2.67 -7.98
CA GLN A 9 -3.92 2.10 -9.31
C GLN A 9 -2.51 2.42 -9.84
N ASN A 10 -1.78 3.35 -9.22
CA ASN A 10 -0.39 3.64 -9.55
C ASN A 10 0.61 2.68 -8.88
N ILE A 11 0.16 1.82 -7.96
CA ILE A 11 0.99 0.79 -7.33
C ILE A 11 1.28 -0.31 -8.36
N ARG A 12 2.56 -0.57 -8.61
CA ARG A 12 3.00 -1.56 -9.63
C ARG A 12 3.44 -2.89 -9.03
N TYR A 13 3.58 -2.97 -7.71
CA TYR A 13 4.01 -4.18 -7.03
C TYR A 13 2.79 -5.07 -6.78
N PRO A 14 2.80 -6.35 -7.18
CA PRO A 14 1.63 -7.21 -7.16
C PRO A 14 1.16 -7.58 -5.75
N GLU A 15 2.05 -7.52 -4.77
CA GLU A 15 1.79 -7.85 -3.38
C GLU A 15 2.33 -6.74 -2.47
N VAL A 16 1.50 -6.25 -1.56
CA VAL A 16 1.84 -5.17 -0.62
C VAL A 16 1.36 -5.50 0.79
N ARG A 17 2.16 -5.12 1.79
CA ARG A 17 1.73 -5.20 3.19
C ARG A 17 0.82 -4.02 3.51
N VAL A 18 -0.41 -4.30 3.89
CA VAL A 18 -1.42 -3.28 4.20
C VAL A 18 -1.50 -3.08 5.71
N VAL A 19 -1.55 -1.81 6.11
CA VAL A 19 -1.77 -1.36 7.48
C VAL A 19 -2.97 -0.43 7.44
N ASP A 20 -3.89 -0.58 8.40
CA ASP A 20 -5.05 0.31 8.49
C ASP A 20 -4.70 1.65 9.16
N GLU A 21 -5.71 2.50 9.30
CA GLU A 21 -5.58 3.85 9.89
C GLU A 21 -5.30 3.81 11.40
N ASP A 22 -5.72 2.75 12.10
CA ASP A 22 -5.46 2.50 13.52
C ASP A 22 -4.06 1.86 13.74
N GLY A 23 -3.30 1.61 12.66
CA GLY A 23 -1.98 0.99 12.71
C GLY A 23 -2.01 -0.54 12.76
N LYS A 24 -3.17 -1.17 12.58
CA LYS A 24 -3.30 -2.63 12.56
C LYS A 24 -2.75 -3.20 11.25
N GLN A 25 -1.93 -4.25 11.36
CA GLN A 25 -1.42 -4.96 10.18
C GLN A 25 -2.49 -5.91 9.64
N LEU A 26 -2.95 -5.68 8.42
CA LEU A 26 -3.92 -6.53 7.75
C LEU A 26 -3.26 -7.71 7.00
N GLY A 27 -1.94 -7.66 6.81
CA GLY A 27 -1.15 -8.69 6.15
C GLY A 27 -0.73 -8.30 4.73
N ILE A 28 -0.37 -9.30 3.93
CA ILE A 28 0.01 -9.12 2.52
C ILE A 28 -1.26 -9.22 1.66
N MET A 29 -1.49 -8.23 0.81
CA MET A 29 -2.62 -8.16 -0.11
C MET A 29 -2.16 -7.98 -1.55
N THR A 30 -2.93 -8.55 -2.47
CA THR A 30 -2.71 -8.42 -3.90
C THR A 30 -3.30 -7.12 -4.44
N THR A 31 -2.58 -6.42 -5.31
CA THR A 31 -3.01 -5.11 -5.86
C THR A 31 -3.63 -5.18 -7.26
N LYS A 32 -4.08 -6.37 -7.68
CA LYS A 32 -4.58 -6.65 -9.04
C LYS A 32 -6.10 -6.62 -9.11
#